data_AF-A0A9R1K7G8-F1
#
_entry.id   AF-A0A9R1K7G8-F1
#
_cell.length_a   1.000
_cell.length_b   1.000
_cell.length_c   1.000
_cell.angle_alpha   90.00
_cell.angle_beta   90.00
_cell.angle_gamma   90.00
#
_symmetry.space_group_name_H-M   'P 1'
#
loop_
_entity.id
_entity.type
_entity.pdbx_description
1 polymer ?
#
loop_
_entity_poly.entity_id
_entity_poly.type
_entity_poly.pdbx_seq_one_letter_code
_entity_poly.pdbx_strand_id
1 'polypeptide(L)'
;MSNTVKLGRDLGQGGMEFVDIPTKHLLEQFVALVGFPSPVLCWRPAPDRLYIVGVQVDLGLEDRVPHVYYEATRATIPEAEQAACLMVIHAVAAERNVEIRDINYYQLGYLRHQVDDLRKKLMEAEHLCAEPMNIVRSSESEVSFLERLTHSFCRCILCPRDTVAALQHGGIRSSSPGSSSGSV
;
A
#
# COMPACT_ATOMS: atom_id res chain seq x y z
N MET A 1 -7.05 -26.81 1.78
CA MET A 1 -5.58 -26.74 1.98
C MET A 1 -5.13 -25.35 1.53
N SER A 2 -4.24 -24.72 2.28
CA SER A 2 -4.00 -23.26 2.24
C SER A 2 -3.02 -22.88 1.12
N ASN A 3 -3.29 -21.83 0.34
CA ASN A 3 -2.37 -21.24 -0.64
C ASN A 3 -1.35 -20.28 0.03
N THR A 4 -1.00 -20.54 1.29
CA THR A 4 -0.18 -19.65 2.10
C THR A 4 1.24 -20.19 2.27
N VAL A 5 2.21 -19.28 2.32
CA VAL A 5 3.57 -19.58 2.76
C VAL A 5 3.69 -19.17 4.22
N LYS A 6 4.31 -20.02 5.04
CA LYS A 6 4.68 -19.67 6.42
C LYS A 6 5.98 -18.91 6.42
N LEU A 7 5.94 -17.66 6.88
CA LEU A 7 7.15 -16.89 7.15
C LEU A 7 7.40 -16.91 8.65
N GLY A 8 8.59 -17.40 9.04
CA GLY A 8 9.01 -17.50 10.43
C GLY A 8 9.81 -16.27 10.86
N ARG A 9 9.54 -15.79 12.08
CA ARG A 9 10.37 -14.81 12.78
C ARG A 9 11.04 -15.50 13.96
N ASP A 10 12.37 -15.40 14.03
CA ASP A 10 13.11 -15.73 15.24
C ASP A 10 12.90 -14.60 16.26
N LEU A 11 12.32 -14.94 17.40
CA LEU A 11 12.08 -14.01 18.51
C LEU A 11 13.31 -13.86 19.43
N GLY A 12 14.36 -14.66 19.20
CA GLY A 12 15.48 -14.82 20.14
C GLY A 12 15.03 -15.60 21.38
N GLN A 13 15.80 -16.61 21.79
CA GLN A 13 15.44 -17.63 22.81
C GLN A 13 14.61 -18.83 22.29
N GLY A 14 14.74 -19.17 20.99
CA GLY A 14 14.21 -20.43 20.44
C GLY A 14 12.70 -20.43 20.15
N GLY A 15 12.02 -19.29 20.28
CA GLY A 15 10.64 -19.10 19.84
C GLY A 15 10.58 -18.67 18.38
N MET A 16 9.88 -19.44 17.54
CA MET A 16 9.54 -19.04 16.18
C MET A 16 8.06 -18.64 16.11
N GLU A 17 7.78 -17.44 15.64
CA GLU A 17 6.43 -16.98 15.31
C GLU A 17 6.23 -17.10 13.80
N PHE A 18 5.12 -17.71 13.36
CA PHE A 18 4.84 -17.93 11.94
C PHE A 18 3.59 -17.16 11.52
N VAL A 19 3.66 -16.51 10.35
CA VAL A 19 2.49 -15.94 9.68
C VAL A 19 2.25 -16.65 8.38
N ASP A 20 0.98 -16.99 8.14
CA ASP A 20 0.49 -17.48 6.87
C ASP A 20 0.19 -16.30 5.94
N ILE A 21 0.95 -16.19 4.84
CA ILE A 21 0.77 -15.15 3.83
C ILE A 21 0.35 -15.80 2.52
N PRO A 22 -0.72 -15.34 1.86
CA PRO A 22 -1.10 -15.84 0.54
C PRO A 22 0.06 -15.73 -0.44
N THR A 23 0.40 -16.83 -1.11
CA THR A 23 1.58 -16.92 -1.98
C THR A 23 1.48 -15.93 -3.15
N LYS A 24 0.27 -15.73 -3.67
CA LYS A 24 0.00 -14.68 -4.67
C LYS A 24 0.39 -13.29 -4.18
N HIS A 25 0.01 -12.95 -2.95
CA HIS A 25 0.33 -11.66 -2.37
C HIS A 25 1.84 -11.49 -2.17
N LEU A 26 2.54 -12.55 -1.74
CA LEU A 26 3.99 -12.55 -1.64
C LEU A 26 4.65 -12.30 -3.01
N LEU A 27 4.17 -12.96 -4.08
CA LEU A 27 4.66 -12.74 -5.44
C LEU A 27 4.42 -11.29 -5.89
N GLU A 28 3.22 -10.75 -5.70
CA GLU A 28 2.89 -9.36 -6.05
C GLU A 28 3.83 -8.36 -5.37
N GLN A 29 4.13 -8.57 -4.08
CA GLN A 29 5.07 -7.74 -3.35
C GLN A 29 6.50 -7.88 -3.88
N PHE A 30 6.93 -9.11 -4.15
CA PHE A 30 8.27 -9.39 -4.63
C PHE A 30 8.52 -8.75 -5.99
N VAL A 31 7.61 -8.91 -6.96
CA VAL A 31 7.77 -8.33 -8.30
C VAL A 31 7.71 -6.80 -8.29
N ALA A 32 6.87 -6.21 -7.43
CA ALA A 32 6.83 -4.77 -7.25
C ALA A 32 8.15 -4.23 -6.67
N LEU A 33 8.77 -4.96 -5.73
CA LEU A 33 10.05 -4.59 -5.12
C LEU A 33 11.18 -4.56 -6.16
N VAL A 34 11.19 -5.48 -7.11
CA VAL A 34 12.20 -5.52 -8.19
C VAL A 34 11.83 -4.66 -9.41
N GLY A 35 10.73 -3.93 -9.35
CA GLY A 35 10.34 -2.94 -10.37
C GLY A 35 9.53 -3.48 -11.55
N PHE A 36 8.89 -4.63 -11.41
CA PHE A 36 8.07 -5.23 -12.46
C PHE A 36 6.57 -4.97 -12.29
N PRO A 37 5.79 -5.04 -13.38
CA PRO A 37 4.33 -5.02 -13.33
C PRO A 37 3.76 -6.21 -12.54
N SER A 38 2.51 -6.06 -12.11
CA SER A 38 1.77 -7.11 -11.38
C SER A 38 1.71 -8.42 -12.17
N PRO A 39 1.81 -9.58 -11.48
CA PRO A 39 1.74 -10.88 -12.13
C PRO A 39 0.33 -11.14 -12.67
N VAL A 40 0.25 -11.82 -13.81
CA VAL A 40 -1.00 -12.32 -14.38
C VAL A 40 -1.16 -13.79 -13.99
N LEU A 41 -2.31 -14.13 -13.41
CA LEU A 41 -2.65 -15.50 -13.04
C LEU A 41 -3.83 -16.00 -13.88
N CYS A 42 -3.70 -17.21 -14.39
CA CYS A 42 -4.77 -17.92 -15.09
C CYS A 42 -4.83 -19.36 -14.60
N TRP A 43 -5.98 -20.01 -14.75
CA TRP A 43 -6.12 -21.42 -14.41
C TRP A 43 -7.04 -22.15 -15.38
N ARG A 44 -6.83 -23.46 -15.51
CA ARG A 44 -7.66 -24.35 -16.30
C ARG A 44 -7.81 -25.71 -15.63
N PRO A 45 -8.95 -26.39 -15.79
CA PRO A 45 -9.08 -27.79 -15.40
C PRO A 45 -8.18 -28.66 -16.28
N ALA A 46 -7.69 -29.77 -15.72
CA ALA A 46 -6.90 -30.79 -16.40
C ALA A 46 -7.51 -32.18 -16.18
N PRO A 47 -7.11 -33.20 -16.97
CA PRO A 47 -7.49 -34.58 -16.73
C PRO A 47 -7.21 -35.02 -15.28
N ASP A 48 -7.87 -36.09 -14.85
CA ASP A 48 -7.66 -36.71 -13.53
C ASP A 48 -8.02 -35.84 -12.32
N ARG A 49 -9.01 -34.94 -12.48
CA ARG A 49 -9.48 -34.01 -11.43
C ARG A 49 -8.38 -33.06 -10.93
N LEU A 50 -7.43 -32.74 -11.80
CA LEU A 50 -6.35 -31.81 -11.53
C LEU A 50 -6.70 -30.40 -12.02
N TYR A 51 -5.97 -29.43 -11.50
CA TYR A 51 -6.00 -28.03 -11.92
C TYR A 51 -4.60 -27.59 -12.32
N ILE A 52 -4.53 -26.86 -13.42
CA ILE A 52 -3.32 -26.19 -13.88
C ILE A 52 -3.48 -24.70 -13.58
N VAL A 53 -2.51 -24.11 -12.88
CA VAL A 53 -2.43 -22.66 -12.68
C VAL A 53 -1.17 -22.16 -13.37
N GLY A 54 -1.33 -21.18 -14.26
CA GLY A 54 -0.27 -20.46 -14.93
C GLY A 54 -0.06 -19.09 -14.30
N VAL A 55 1.19 -18.69 -14.15
CA VAL A 55 1.58 -17.39 -13.60
C VAL A 55 2.62 -16.76 -14.52
N GLN A 56 2.35 -15.54 -14.96
CA GLN A 56 3.21 -14.75 -15.84
C GLN A 56 3.65 -13.45 -15.15
N VAL A 57 4.91 -13.07 -15.33
CA VAL A 57 5.45 -11.76 -14.97
C VAL A 57 6.19 -11.20 -16.19
N ASP A 58 5.77 -10.04 -16.66
CA ASP A 58 6.47 -9.35 -17.74
C ASP A 58 7.71 -8.65 -17.18
N LEU A 59 8.88 -8.96 -17.72
CA LEU A 59 10.15 -8.37 -17.28
C LEU A 59 10.48 -7.08 -18.06
N GLY A 60 9.89 -6.92 -19.25
CA GLY A 60 10.13 -5.77 -20.12
C GLY A 60 11.10 -6.08 -21.26
N LEU A 61 11.17 -5.17 -22.24
CA LEU A 61 11.90 -5.39 -23.50
C LEU A 61 13.42 -5.30 -23.38
N GLU A 62 13.93 -4.75 -22.28
CA GLU A 62 15.39 -4.63 -22.06
C GLU A 62 16.01 -5.90 -21.47
N ASP A 63 15.18 -6.84 -21.02
CA ASP A 63 15.64 -8.13 -20.52
C ASP A 63 15.81 -9.16 -21.64
N ARG A 64 16.77 -10.06 -21.46
CA ARG A 64 17.03 -11.18 -22.39
C ARG A 64 15.81 -12.08 -22.56
N VAL A 65 14.99 -12.19 -21.53
CA VAL A 65 13.72 -12.90 -21.54
C VAL A 65 12.62 -11.88 -21.23
N PRO A 66 11.70 -11.61 -22.16
CA PRO A 66 10.73 -10.52 -22.01
C PRO A 66 9.67 -10.78 -20.94
N HIS A 67 9.46 -12.04 -20.55
CA HIS A 67 8.53 -12.46 -19.50
C HIS A 67 8.94 -13.81 -18.90
N VAL A 68 8.60 -14.03 -17.64
CA VAL A 68 8.69 -15.33 -16.97
C VAL A 68 7.30 -15.94 -16.90
N TYR A 69 7.17 -17.20 -17.32
CA TYR A 69 5.91 -17.95 -17.25
C TYR A 69 6.15 -19.34 -16.66
N TYR A 70 5.37 -19.69 -15.65
CA TYR A 70 5.36 -21.05 -15.09
C TYR A 70 3.95 -21.55 -14.88
N GLU A 71 3.77 -22.84 -15.16
CA GLU A 71 2.56 -23.58 -14.83
C GLU A 71 2.85 -24.61 -13.75
N ALA A 72 1.90 -24.81 -12.84
CA ALA A 72 1.92 -25.94 -11.92
C ALA A 72 0.59 -26.69 -11.95
N THR A 73 0.67 -28.02 -11.86
CA THR A 73 -0.50 -28.91 -11.84
C THR A 73 -0.64 -29.53 -10.45
N ARG A 74 -1.81 -29.38 -9.82
CA ARG A 74 -2.12 -29.95 -8.49
C ARG A 74 -3.59 -30.38 -8.39
N ALA A 75 -3.92 -31.08 -7.30
CA ALA A 75 -5.28 -31.56 -7.04
C ALA A 75 -6.28 -30.43 -6.76
N THR A 76 -5.79 -29.25 -6.34
CA THR A 76 -6.63 -28.08 -6.07
C THR A 76 -6.01 -26.81 -6.66
N ILE A 77 -6.85 -25.83 -6.99
CA ILE A 77 -6.40 -24.51 -7.48
C ILE A 77 -5.44 -23.84 -6.49
N PRO A 78 -5.73 -23.77 -5.16
CA PRO A 78 -4.83 -23.14 -4.19
C PRO A 78 -3.40 -23.74 -4.17
N GLU A 79 -3.29 -25.07 -4.28
CA GLU A 79 -1.98 -25.75 -4.30
C GLU A 79 -1.22 -25.51 -5.60
N ALA A 80 -1.93 -25.53 -6.74
CA ALA A 80 -1.35 -25.23 -8.04
C ALA A 80 -0.89 -23.77 -8.10
N GLU A 81 -1.68 -22.85 -7.57
CA GLU A 81 -1.34 -21.43 -7.46
C GLU A 81 -0.09 -21.22 -6.60
N GLN A 82 -0.04 -21.83 -5.42
CA GLN A 82 1.13 -21.73 -4.55
C GLN A 82 2.39 -22.24 -5.25
N ALA A 83 2.32 -23.41 -5.90
CA ALA A 83 3.47 -23.98 -6.60
C ALA A 83 3.93 -23.09 -7.77
N ALA A 84 3.00 -22.62 -8.61
CA ALA A 84 3.34 -21.76 -9.74
C ALA A 84 3.90 -20.41 -9.28
N CYS A 85 3.32 -19.79 -8.25
CA CYS A 85 3.83 -18.53 -7.69
C CYS A 85 5.26 -18.67 -7.13
N LEU A 86 5.55 -19.75 -6.40
CA LEU A 86 6.91 -19.99 -5.86
C LEU A 86 7.93 -20.18 -6.98
N MET A 87 7.57 -20.89 -8.05
CA MET A 87 8.46 -21.06 -9.22
C MET A 87 8.77 -19.72 -9.89
N VAL A 88 7.77 -18.87 -10.08
CA VAL A 88 7.96 -17.51 -10.62
C VAL A 88 8.84 -16.67 -9.70
N ILE A 89 8.62 -16.70 -8.39
CA ILE A 89 9.47 -15.98 -7.41
C ILE A 89 10.94 -16.39 -7.58
N HIS A 90 11.23 -17.69 -7.64
CA HIS A 90 12.60 -18.18 -7.80
C HIS A 90 13.22 -17.77 -9.14
N ALA A 91 12.46 -17.83 -10.23
CA ALA A 91 12.96 -17.44 -11.54
C ALA A 91 13.22 -15.94 -11.64
N VAL A 92 12.31 -15.10 -11.15
CA VAL A 92 12.50 -13.65 -11.10
C VAL A 92 13.71 -13.29 -10.22
N ALA A 93 13.88 -13.98 -9.09
CA ALA A 93 15.05 -13.80 -8.23
C ALA A 93 16.36 -14.16 -8.95
N ALA A 94 16.39 -15.27 -9.70
CA ALA A 94 17.54 -15.68 -10.49
C ALA A 94 17.87 -14.65 -11.59
N GLU A 95 16.88 -14.19 -12.35
CA GLU A 95 17.07 -13.18 -13.41
C GLU A 95 17.57 -11.84 -12.87
N ARG A 96 17.20 -11.48 -11.64
CA ARG A 96 17.65 -10.25 -10.98
C ARG A 96 18.85 -10.44 -10.07
N ASN A 97 19.45 -11.63 -10.03
CA ASN A 97 20.55 -11.99 -9.12
C ASN A 97 20.25 -11.62 -7.65
N VAL A 98 18.99 -11.78 -7.24
CA VAL A 98 18.54 -11.55 -5.87
C VAL A 98 18.60 -12.86 -5.11
N GLU A 99 19.39 -12.90 -4.05
CA GLU A 99 19.33 -14.02 -3.10
C GLU A 99 18.11 -13.86 -2.19
N ILE A 100 17.18 -14.82 -2.26
CA ILE A 100 16.07 -14.90 -1.31
C ILE A 100 16.62 -15.47 0.00
N ARG A 101 17.10 -14.58 0.87
CA ARG A 101 17.42 -14.88 2.28
C ARG A 101 16.18 -14.66 3.14
N ASP A 102 16.21 -15.02 4.42
CA ASP A 102 15.08 -14.87 5.35
C ASP A 102 14.50 -13.44 5.32
N ILE A 103 13.46 -13.22 4.50
CA ILE A 103 12.81 -11.93 4.35
C ILE A 103 11.95 -11.73 5.59
N ASN A 104 12.33 -10.79 6.45
CA ASN A 104 11.51 -10.37 7.58
C ASN A 104 10.32 -9.54 7.08
N TYR A 105 9.24 -10.24 6.71
CA TYR A 105 8.05 -9.65 6.10
C TYR A 105 7.37 -8.59 6.99
N TYR A 106 7.51 -8.70 8.32
CA TYR A 106 7.04 -7.67 9.24
C TYR A 106 7.80 -6.37 9.10
N GLN A 107 9.13 -6.43 8.98
CA GLN A 107 9.94 -5.25 8.72
C GLN A 107 9.60 -4.65 7.37
N LEU A 108 9.38 -5.47 6.34
CA LEU A 108 8.98 -5.00 5.01
C LEU A 108 7.60 -4.31 5.03
N GLY A 109 6.61 -4.89 5.70
CA GLY A 109 5.28 -4.31 5.85
C GLY A 109 5.30 -2.99 6.63
N TYR A 110 6.07 -2.93 7.72
CA TYR A 110 6.29 -1.71 8.48
C TYR A 110 6.97 -0.63 7.63
N LEU A 111 8.04 -0.97 6.93
CA LEU A 111 8.76 -0.05 6.04
C LEU A 111 7.85 0.49 4.93
N ARG A 112 7.02 -0.38 4.35
CA ARG A 112 6.06 0.02 3.30
C ARG A 112 5.05 1.02 3.82
N HIS A 113 4.48 0.78 5.00
CA HIS A 113 3.55 1.73 5.61
C HIS A 113 4.22 3.08 5.90
N GLN A 114 5.47 3.08 6.37
CA GLN A 114 6.25 4.31 6.56
C GLN A 114 6.51 5.05 5.24
N VAL A 115 6.84 4.33 4.16
CA VAL A 115 7.07 4.92 2.84
C VAL A 115 5.78 5.53 2.28
N ASP A 116 4.64 4.87 2.43
CA ASP A 116 3.35 5.39 1.96
C ASP A 116 2.88 6.60 2.77
N ASP A 117 3.09 6.61 4.09
CA ASP A 117 2.86 7.78 4.95
C ASP A 117 3.77 8.94 4.57
N LEU A 118 5.05 8.66 4.30
CA LEU A 118 6.01 9.66 3.85
C LEU A 118 5.63 10.24 2.47
N ARG A 119 5.18 9.42 1.52
CA ARG A 119 4.68 9.87 0.21
C ARG A 119 3.48 10.79 0.36
N LYS A 120 2.54 10.46 1.25
CA LYS A 120 1.38 11.30 1.53
C LYS A 120 1.82 12.67 2.06
N LYS A 121 2.70 12.68 3.06
CA LYS A 121 3.27 13.91 3.63
C LYS A 121 4.04 14.73 2.59
N LEU A 122 4.76 14.07 1.68
CA LEU A 122 5.47 14.73 0.59
C LEU A 122 4.50 15.43 -0.37
N MET A 123 3.42 14.76 -0.78
CA MET A 123 2.40 15.39 -1.64
C MET A 123 1.71 16.58 -0.94
N GLU A 124 1.42 16.46 0.36
CA GLU A 124 0.88 17.57 1.14
C GLU A 124 1.86 18.76 1.19
N ALA A 125 3.16 18.49 1.39
CA ALA A 125 4.19 19.52 1.37
C ALA A 125 4.32 20.17 -0.02
N GLU A 126 4.33 19.40 -1.11
CA GLU A 126 4.35 19.91 -2.48
C GLU A 126 3.16 20.82 -2.77
N HIS A 127 1.96 20.42 -2.34
CA HIS A 127 0.76 21.25 -2.46
C HIS A 127 0.88 22.55 -1.68
N LEU A 128 1.38 22.49 -0.43
CA LEU A 128 1.61 23.69 0.40
C LEU A 128 2.69 24.62 -0.20
N CYS A 129 3.67 24.09 -0.90
CA CYS A 129 4.70 24.87 -1.59
C CYS A 129 4.22 25.47 -2.92
N ALA A 130 3.22 24.86 -3.58
CA ALA A 130 2.72 25.32 -4.87
C ALA A 130 2.06 26.72 -4.81
N GLU A 131 1.31 27.00 -3.74
CA GLU A 131 0.59 28.26 -3.57
C GLU A 131 1.55 29.47 -3.39
N PRO A 132 2.53 29.44 -2.48
CA PRO A 132 3.57 30.48 -2.39
C PRO A 132 4.36 30.65 -3.69
N MET A 133 4.73 29.55 -4.37
CA MET A 133 5.45 29.61 -5.64
C MET A 133 4.62 30.28 -6.75
N ASN A 134 3.30 30.08 -6.77
CA ASN A 134 2.40 30.80 -7.66
C ASN A 134 2.29 32.27 -7.30
N ILE A 135 2.27 32.62 -6.01
CA ILE A 135 2.26 34.01 -5.56
C ILE A 135 3.55 34.72 -6.00
N VAL A 136 4.73 34.12 -5.80
CA VAL A 136 6.01 34.65 -6.29
C VAL A 136 5.96 34.94 -7.80
N ARG A 137 5.44 34.00 -8.60
CA ARG A 137 5.41 34.11 -10.07
C ARG A 137 4.36 35.08 -10.61
N SER A 138 3.31 35.36 -9.85
CA SER A 138 2.15 36.16 -10.30
C SER A 138 2.07 37.55 -9.68
N SER A 139 3.00 37.90 -8.79
CA SER A 139 3.06 39.21 -8.15
C SER A 139 3.90 40.16 -8.97
N GLU A 140 3.30 41.28 -9.35
CA GLU A 140 3.94 42.32 -10.16
C GLU A 140 4.78 43.30 -9.31
N SER A 141 4.63 43.26 -7.98
CA SER A 141 5.35 44.10 -7.02
C SER A 141 5.52 43.41 -5.66
N GLU A 142 6.53 43.84 -4.89
CA GLU A 142 6.79 43.33 -3.53
C GLU A 142 5.59 43.49 -2.57
N VAL A 143 4.85 44.59 -2.71
CA VAL A 143 3.64 44.86 -1.90
C VAL A 143 2.54 43.84 -2.23
N SER A 144 2.29 43.60 -3.52
CA SER A 144 1.29 42.62 -3.95
C SER A 144 1.68 41.18 -3.59
N PHE A 145 2.99 40.89 -3.51
CA PHE A 145 3.52 39.63 -3.00
C PHE A 145 3.24 39.46 -1.52
N LEU A 146 3.58 40.45 -0.70
CA LEU A 146 3.35 40.44 0.75
C LEU A 146 1.87 40.32 1.11
N GLU A 147 0.97 41.02 0.42
CA GLU A 147 -0.47 40.91 0.65
C GLU A 147 -1.02 39.52 0.36
N ARG A 148 -0.66 38.94 -0.81
CA ARG A 148 -1.12 37.60 -1.22
C ARG A 148 -0.53 36.52 -0.31
N LEU A 149 0.74 36.64 0.07
CA LEU A 149 1.39 35.73 1.00
C LEU A 149 0.73 35.77 2.38
N THR A 150 0.45 36.97 2.89
CA THR A 150 -0.24 37.17 4.17
C THR A 150 -1.63 36.56 4.14
N HIS A 151 -2.41 36.79 3.08
CA HIS A 151 -3.74 36.20 2.92
C HIS A 151 -3.70 34.67 2.86
N SER A 152 -2.73 34.10 2.14
CA SER A 152 -2.52 32.65 2.06
C SER A 152 -2.22 32.04 3.45
N PHE A 153 -1.27 32.62 4.20
CA PHE A 153 -0.97 32.18 5.56
C PHE A 153 -2.16 32.34 6.51
N CYS A 154 -2.88 33.46 6.45
CA CYS A 154 -4.09 33.66 7.25
C CYS A 154 -5.13 32.57 6.97
N ARG A 155 -5.36 32.21 5.71
CA ARG A 155 -6.28 31.12 5.34
C ARG A 155 -5.80 29.78 5.88
N CYS A 156 -4.53 29.44 5.68
CA CYS A 156 -3.96 28.16 6.12
C CYS A 156 -3.92 27.99 7.64
N ILE A 157 -3.79 29.08 8.41
CA ILE A 157 -3.72 29.03 9.89
C ILE A 157 -5.10 29.15 10.53
N LEU A 158 -6.00 29.97 9.97
CA LEU A 158 -7.31 30.23 10.57
C LEU A 158 -8.33 29.14 10.25
N CYS A 159 -8.37 28.59 9.02
CA CYS A 159 -9.32 27.52 8.67
C CYS A 159 -9.21 26.27 9.56
N PRO A 160 -8.00 25.75 9.89
CA PRO A 160 -7.88 24.63 10.83
C PRO A 160 -8.28 25.00 12.25
N ARG A 161 -7.96 26.23 12.70
CA ARG A 161 -8.30 26.71 14.05
C ARG A 161 -9.81 26.80 14.24
N ASP A 162 -10.54 27.29 13.25
CA ASP A 162 -12.01 27.39 13.29
C ASP A 162 -12.66 26.01 13.22
N THR A 163 -12.07 25.08 12.45
CA THR A 163 -12.53 23.68 12.38
C THR A 163 -12.31 22.93 13.70
N VAL A 164 -11.15 23.12 14.35
CA VAL A 164 -10.86 22.53 15.67
C VAL A 164 -11.75 23.14 16.75
N ALA A 165 -11.99 24.44 16.74
CA ALA A 165 -12.90 25.10 17.67
C ALA A 165 -14.35 24.61 17.49
N ALA A 166 -14.81 24.43 16.25
CA ALA A 166 -16.14 23.88 15.97
C ALA A 166 -16.31 22.44 16.47
N LEU A 167 -15.27 21.60 16.33
CA LEU A 167 -15.26 20.23 16.85
C LEU A 167 -15.22 20.16 18.39
N GLN A 168 -14.57 21.13 19.05
CA GLN A 168 -14.50 21.21 20.52
C GLN A 168 -15.80 21.74 21.16
N HIS A 169 -16.56 22.59 20.45
CA HIS A 169 -17.81 23.16 20.96
C HIS A 169 -19.09 22.43 20.49
N GLY A 170 -19.01 21.53 19.49
CA GLY A 170 -20.14 20.72 19.01
C GLY A 170 -20.53 19.54 19.90
N GLY A 171 -19.82 19.29 21.00
CA GLY A 171 -19.99 18.13 21.87
C GLY A 171 -20.72 18.38 23.18
N ILE A 172 -21.80 19.19 23.25
CA ILE A 172 -22.60 19.34 24.47
C ILE A 172 -24.11 19.32 24.20
N ARG A 173 -24.71 18.17 24.56
CA ARG A 173 -26.06 17.94 25.11
C ARG A 173 -27.29 18.17 24.23
N SER A 174 -27.75 17.07 23.64
CA SER A 174 -29.17 16.73 23.56
C SER A 174 -29.82 16.84 24.95
N SER A 175 -30.51 17.95 25.21
CA SER A 175 -31.41 18.10 26.34
C SER A 175 -32.84 18.01 25.81
N SER A 176 -33.48 16.87 26.04
CA SER A 176 -34.90 16.64 25.74
C SER A 176 -35.78 17.75 26.33
N PRO A 177 -36.83 18.20 25.64
CA PRO A 177 -37.81 19.10 26.23
C PRO A 177 -38.66 18.29 27.22
N GLY A 178 -38.40 18.49 28.52
CA GLY A 178 -39.27 18.01 29.59
C GLY A 178 -40.62 18.71 29.49
N SER A 179 -41.66 17.94 29.16
CA SER A 179 -43.05 18.35 29.31
C SER A 179 -43.33 18.65 30.78
N SER A 180 -43.64 19.91 31.09
CA SER A 180 -44.24 20.29 32.37
C SER A 180 -45.71 20.60 32.12
N SER A 181 -46.57 19.66 32.53
CA SER A 181 -48.02 19.83 32.63
C SER A 181 -48.39 20.31 34.04
N GLY A 182 -49.29 21.29 34.10
CA GLY A 182 -49.92 21.83 35.31
C GLY A 182 -50.13 23.34 35.13
N SER A 183 -51.35 23.87 34.99
CA SER A 183 -52.45 23.74 35.94
C SER A 183 -53.74 24.38 35.40
N VAL A 184 -54.89 23.71 35.53
CA VAL A 184 -56.08 24.09 36.35
C VAL A 184 -56.83 22.80 36.68
#